data_AF-A0ABD3QE75-F1
#
_entry.id   AF-A0ABD3QE75-F1
#
_cell.length_a   1.000
_cell.length_b   1.000
_cell.length_c   1.000
_cell.angle_alpha   90.00
_cell.angle_beta   90.00
_cell.angle_gamma   90.00
#
_symmetry.space_group_name_H-M   'P 1'
#
loop_
_entity.id
_entity.type
_entity.pdbx_description
1 polymer ?
#
loop_
_entity_poly.entity_id
_entity_poly.type
_entity_poly.pdbx_seq_one_letter_code
_entity_poly.pdbx_strand_id
1 'polypeptide(L)'
;MMLSHALRRESPVVTIESEDIVEVSLLKRRPGCTGMFWRADPTLTALLENNNNWPRDGAKLRGKVVTVDGAKWLLASEVLNMGQDWVKAPRGAAMPFEYNNHYYLELSKNDVEEA
;
A
#
# COMPACT_ATOMS: atom_id res chain seq x y z
N MET A 1 19.83 -10.64 -37.97
CA MET A 1 20.21 -10.67 -36.55
C MET A 1 19.45 -9.56 -35.83
N MET A 2 18.38 -9.89 -35.09
CA MET A 2 17.74 -8.91 -34.20
C MET A 2 18.33 -9.10 -32.81
N LEU A 3 19.12 -8.13 -32.37
CA LEU A 3 19.55 -8.01 -30.98
C LEU A 3 18.33 -7.55 -30.17
N SER A 4 17.64 -8.50 -29.56
CA SER A 4 16.67 -8.21 -28.51
C SER A 4 17.41 -7.57 -27.34
N HIS A 5 17.37 -6.23 -27.25
CA HIS A 5 17.76 -5.51 -26.06
C HIS A 5 16.82 -5.94 -24.94
N ALA A 6 17.21 -6.97 -24.19
CA ALA A 6 16.63 -7.25 -22.90
C ALA A 6 16.88 -6.01 -22.03
N LEU A 7 15.83 -5.23 -21.81
CA LEU A 7 15.82 -4.21 -20.76
C LEU A 7 16.21 -4.93 -19.47
N ARG A 8 17.45 -4.76 -19.01
CA ARG A 8 17.85 -5.08 -17.65
C ARG A 8 16.93 -4.24 -16.78
N ARG A 9 15.85 -4.83 -16.27
CA ARG A 9 15.13 -4.26 -15.14
C ARG A 9 16.10 -4.39 -13.97
N GLU A 10 16.78 -3.30 -13.66
CA GLU A 10 17.51 -3.18 -12.41
C GLU A 10 16.51 -3.47 -11.29
N SER A 11 16.90 -4.31 -10.33
CA SER A 11 16.03 -4.63 -9.20
C SER A 11 15.65 -3.33 -8.47
N PRO A 12 14.39 -3.18 -8.01
CA PRO A 12 13.98 -1.99 -7.30
C PRO A 12 14.84 -1.78 -6.06
N VAL A 13 15.18 -0.53 -5.75
CA VAL A 13 15.87 -0.21 -4.50
C VAL A 13 14.84 -0.19 -3.39
N VAL A 14 14.94 -1.13 -2.45
CA VAL A 14 13.99 -1.30 -1.35
C VAL A 14 14.66 -0.93 -0.02
N THR A 15 14.05 0.00 0.70
CA THR A 15 14.39 0.34 2.08
C THR A 15 13.20 -0.04 2.97
N ILE A 16 13.43 -0.90 3.97
CA ILE A 16 12.42 -1.21 4.98
C ILE A 16 12.43 -0.06 6.00
N GLU A 17 11.31 0.64 6.15
CA GLU A 17 11.22 1.76 7.10
C GLU A 17 10.83 1.29 8.50
N SER A 18 10.04 0.22 8.59
CA SER A 18 9.67 -0.42 9.85
C SER A 18 9.37 -1.90 9.60
N GLU A 19 9.81 -2.75 10.53
CA GLU A 19 9.42 -4.15 10.56
C GLU A 19 8.06 -4.38 11.24
N ASP A 20 7.60 -3.39 12.01
CA ASP A 20 6.35 -3.42 12.74
C ASP A 20 5.16 -3.19 11.82
N ILE A 21 4.03 -3.80 12.21
CA ILE A 21 2.76 -3.57 11.55
C ILE A 21 2.19 -2.25 12.06
N VAL A 22 2.03 -1.28 11.16
CA VAL A 22 1.42 0.01 11.47
C VAL A 22 -0.04 0.01 11.05
N GLU A 23 -0.86 0.84 11.71
CA GLU A 23 -2.21 1.17 11.26
C GLU A 23 -2.21 2.53 10.56
N VAL A 24 -2.80 2.60 9.36
CA VAL A 24 -2.96 3.83 8.59
C VAL A 24 -4.41 4.01 8.14
N SER A 25 -4.81 5.26 7.92
CA SER A 25 -6.12 5.60 7.36
C SER A 25 -6.00 5.98 5.89
N LEU A 26 -6.88 5.46 5.04
CA LEU A 26 -7.01 5.86 3.63
C LEU A 26 -7.88 7.12 3.54
N LEU A 27 -7.23 8.25 3.27
CA LEU A 27 -7.85 9.55 3.17
C LEU A 27 -7.85 10.05 1.73
N LYS A 28 -8.78 10.97 1.45
CA LYS A 28 -9.10 11.45 0.12
C LYS A 28 -9.07 12.97 0.06
N ARG A 29 -8.39 13.52 -0.95
CA ARG A 29 -8.22 14.96 -1.18
C ARG A 29 -9.25 15.56 -2.14
N ARG A 30 -9.81 14.77 -3.05
CA ARG A 30 -10.70 15.25 -4.14
C ARG A 30 -11.94 14.36 -4.25
N PRO A 31 -13.12 14.88 -4.63
CA PRO A 31 -14.30 14.05 -4.87
C PRO A 31 -14.15 13.17 -6.12
N GLY A 32 -14.98 12.11 -6.24
CA GLY A 32 -15.15 11.34 -7.50
C GLY A 32 -14.94 9.83 -7.42
N CYS A 33 -13.98 9.34 -6.62
CA CYS A 33 -13.79 7.89 -6.38
C CYS A 33 -14.52 7.45 -5.11
N THR A 34 -14.60 6.15 -4.80
CA THR A 34 -15.17 5.65 -3.52
C THR A 34 -14.19 4.74 -2.77
N GLY A 35 -12.91 4.87 -3.11
CA GLY A 35 -11.78 4.16 -2.53
C GLY A 35 -10.73 3.85 -3.60
N MET A 36 -9.82 2.94 -3.28
CA MET A 36 -8.65 2.66 -4.09
C MET A 36 -8.42 1.15 -4.24
N PHE A 37 -8.31 0.68 -5.48
CA PHE A 37 -7.89 -0.68 -5.79
C PHE A 37 -6.49 -0.98 -5.24
N TRP A 38 -6.26 -2.24 -4.85
CA TRP A 38 -4.93 -2.69 -4.46
C TRP A 38 -3.93 -2.46 -5.59
N ARG A 39 -2.72 -2.08 -5.22
CA ARG A 39 -1.57 -2.10 -6.11
C ARG A 39 -0.79 -3.37 -5.88
N ALA A 40 -0.07 -3.79 -6.92
CA ALA A 40 0.88 -4.88 -6.77
C ALA A 40 2.01 -4.44 -5.84
N ASP A 41 2.53 -5.40 -5.08
CA ASP A 41 3.71 -5.24 -4.25
C ASP A 41 4.88 -4.64 -5.07
N PRO A 42 5.32 -3.41 -4.74
CA PRO A 42 6.38 -2.72 -5.48
C PRO A 42 7.76 -3.38 -5.28
N THR A 43 7.94 -4.21 -4.26
CA THR A 43 9.19 -4.94 -3.99
C THR A 43 9.36 -6.18 -4.88
N LEU A 44 8.30 -6.57 -5.61
CA LEU A 44 8.24 -7.75 -6.46
C LEU A 44 8.40 -9.09 -5.70
N THR A 45 8.24 -9.09 -4.38
CA THR A 45 8.35 -10.32 -3.57
C THR A 45 7.10 -11.19 -3.61
N ALA A 46 5.95 -10.58 -3.87
CA ALA A 46 4.67 -11.27 -4.03
C ALA A 46 3.86 -10.75 -5.22
N LEU A 47 3.14 -11.64 -5.90
CA LEU A 47 2.17 -11.27 -6.92
C LEU A 47 0.82 -10.95 -6.26
N LEU A 48 0.14 -9.91 -6.75
CA LEU A 48 -1.22 -9.58 -6.31
C LEU A 48 -2.20 -10.69 -6.72
N GLU A 49 -2.73 -11.41 -5.74
CA GLU A 49 -3.60 -12.57 -6.00
C GLU A 49 -4.98 -12.18 -6.55
N ASN A 50 -5.63 -11.18 -5.98
CA ASN A 50 -6.94 -10.69 -6.41
C ASN A 50 -7.18 -9.26 -5.93
N ASN A 51 -8.32 -8.69 -6.31
CA ASN A 51 -8.65 -7.29 -6.01
C ASN A 51 -10.08 -7.11 -5.48
N ASN A 52 -10.58 -8.06 -4.67
CA ASN A 52 -12.00 -8.14 -4.34
C ASN A 52 -12.42 -7.32 -3.10
N ASN A 53 -11.51 -7.06 -2.18
CA ASN A 53 -11.77 -6.35 -0.90
C ASN A 53 -11.01 -5.03 -0.80
N TRP A 54 -10.87 -4.32 -1.93
CA TRP A 54 -10.15 -3.05 -1.97
C TRP A 54 -10.75 -2.00 -1.01
N PRO A 55 -9.89 -1.17 -0.38
CA PRO A 55 -10.30 -0.22 0.65
C PRO A 55 -11.17 0.90 0.09
N ARG A 56 -12.27 1.16 0.79
CA ARG A 56 -13.20 2.26 0.53
C ARG A 56 -12.72 3.55 1.18
N ASP A 57 -13.34 4.67 0.81
CA ASP A 57 -13.05 5.97 1.42
C ASP A 57 -13.15 5.87 2.96
N GLY A 58 -12.10 6.30 3.67
CA GLY A 58 -12.04 6.24 5.13
C GLY A 58 -11.71 4.86 5.72
N ALA A 59 -11.37 3.86 4.90
CA ALA A 59 -10.92 2.57 5.39
C ALA A 59 -9.62 2.68 6.19
N LYS A 60 -9.45 1.80 7.17
CA LYS A 60 -8.18 1.61 7.86
C LYS A 60 -7.44 0.43 7.27
N LEU A 61 -6.12 0.51 7.24
CA LEU A 61 -5.24 -0.51 6.70
C LEU A 61 -4.18 -0.84 7.74
N ARG A 62 -3.75 -2.10 7.75
CA ARG A 62 -2.57 -2.54 8.50
C ARG A 62 -1.55 -3.10 7.55
N GLY A 63 -0.27 -2.87 7.85
CA GLY A 63 0.80 -3.40 7.01
C GLY A 63 2.18 -2.92 7.39
N LYS A 64 3.19 -3.34 6.62
CA LYS A 64 4.57 -2.90 6.77
C LYS A 64 4.87 -1.71 5.86
N VAL A 65 5.68 -0.78 6.34
CA VAL A 65 6.07 0.39 5.57
C VAL A 65 7.40 0.13 4.88
N VAL A 66 7.42 0.33 3.56
CA VAL A 66 8.62 0.23 2.74
C VAL A 66 8.74 1.45 1.84
N THR A 67 9.98 1.80 1.51
CA THR A 67 10.28 2.77 0.46
C THR A 67 10.88 2.03 -0.73
N VAL A 68 10.27 2.20 -1.89
CA VAL A 68 10.69 1.59 -3.15
C VAL A 68 10.88 2.68 -4.19
N ASP A 69 12.10 2.78 -4.73
CA ASP A 69 12.48 3.80 -5.71
C ASP A 69 12.14 5.24 -5.26
N GLY A 70 12.30 5.51 -3.97
CA GLY A 70 12.02 6.81 -3.35
C GLY A 70 10.55 7.10 -3.04
N ALA A 71 9.63 6.19 -3.39
CA ALA A 71 8.22 6.29 -3.03
C ALA A 71 7.90 5.43 -1.81
N LYS A 72 7.09 5.95 -0.88
CA LYS A 72 6.67 5.26 0.34
C LYS A 72 5.39 4.45 0.10
N TRP A 73 5.38 3.20 0.57
CA TRP A 73 4.31 2.23 0.37
C TRP A 73 3.97 1.51 1.67
N LEU A 74 2.72 1.09 1.77
CA LEU A 74 2.24 0.11 2.73
C LEU A 74 2.09 -1.24 2.02
N LEU A 75 2.83 -2.25 2.46
CA LEU A 75 2.57 -3.66 2.14
C LEU A 75 1.42 -4.12 3.03
N ALA A 76 0.20 -4.12 2.50
CA ALA A 76 -1.02 -4.28 3.28
C ALA A 76 -1.25 -5.74 3.67
N SER A 77 -1.54 -5.96 4.96
CA SER A 77 -1.92 -7.27 5.51
C SER A 77 -3.40 -7.37 5.81
N GLU A 78 -4.04 -6.27 6.21
CA GLU A 78 -5.47 -6.22 6.58
C GLU A 78 -6.12 -4.91 6.17
N VAL A 79 -7.44 -4.95 5.97
CA VAL A 79 -8.29 -3.79 5.68
C VAL A 79 -9.54 -3.82 6.56
N LEU A 80 -9.92 -2.66 7.08
CA LEU A 80 -11.16 -2.40 7.77
C LEU A 80 -11.95 -1.36 6.98
N ASN A 81 -12.95 -1.81 6.23
CA ASN A 81 -13.91 -0.90 5.63
C ASN A 81 -14.96 -0.48 6.65
N MET A 82 -15.55 0.70 6.45
CA MET A 82 -16.59 1.23 7.34
C MET A 82 -17.77 0.23 7.44
N GLY A 83 -18.14 -0.11 8.68
CA GLY A 83 -19.23 -1.06 8.96
C GLY A 83 -18.89 -2.53 8.73
N GLN A 84 -17.61 -2.87 8.52
CA GLN A 84 -17.12 -4.24 8.42
C GLN A 84 -16.09 -4.53 9.52
N ASP A 85 -15.79 -5.81 9.73
CA ASP A 85 -14.65 -6.25 10.54
C ASP A 85 -13.34 -6.19 9.74
N TRP A 86 -12.21 -6.32 10.45
CA TRP A 86 -10.91 -6.47 9.81
C TRP A 86 -10.90 -7.74 8.96
N VAL A 87 -10.51 -7.59 7.70
CA VAL A 87 -10.34 -8.73 6.77
C VAL A 87 -8.94 -8.72 6.18
N LYS A 88 -8.41 -9.91 5.91
CA LYS A 88 -7.07 -10.05 5.31
C LYS A 88 -7.03 -9.41 3.93
N ALA A 89 -6.01 -8.60 3.68
CA ALA A 89 -5.69 -8.13 2.34
C ALA A 89 -5.18 -9.32 1.50
N PRO A 90 -5.42 -9.32 0.18
CA PRO A 90 -4.88 -10.33 -0.72
C PRO A 90 -3.35 -10.34 -0.65
N ARG A 91 -2.73 -11.50 -0.84
CA ARG A 91 -1.27 -11.56 -0.92
C ARG A 91 -0.79 -10.65 -2.07
N GLY A 92 0.30 -9.92 -1.82
CA GLY A 92 0.86 -8.97 -2.78
C GLY A 92 0.08 -7.66 -2.92
N ALA A 93 -0.89 -7.39 -2.02
CA ALA A 93 -1.58 -6.12 -1.96
C ALA A 93 -0.71 -5.03 -1.31
N ALA A 94 -0.58 -3.91 -2.01
CA ALA A 94 0.12 -2.73 -1.54
C ALA A 94 -0.70 -1.47 -1.79
N MET A 95 -0.36 -0.41 -1.06
CA MET A 95 -0.97 0.91 -1.20
C MET A 95 0.11 1.99 -1.08
N PRO A 96 0.25 2.91 -2.05
CA PRO A 96 1.19 4.01 -1.93
C PRO A 96 0.68 5.02 -0.89
N PHE A 97 1.59 5.67 -0.17
CA PHE A 97 1.23 6.72 0.78
C PHE A 97 0.68 7.98 0.10
N GLU A 98 1.02 8.20 -1.17
CA GLU A 98 0.41 9.23 -2.01
C GLU A 98 0.03 8.65 -3.37
N TYR A 99 -1.17 8.97 -3.84
CA TYR A 99 -1.65 8.54 -5.14
C TYR A 99 -2.29 9.68 -5.91
N ASN A 100 -1.62 10.13 -6.97
CA ASN A 100 -2.11 11.09 -7.96
C ASN A 100 -2.75 12.37 -7.37
N ASN A 101 -2.27 12.82 -6.20
CA ASN A 101 -2.87 13.93 -5.45
C ASN A 101 -4.40 13.77 -5.21
N HIS A 102 -4.86 12.53 -5.09
CA HIS A 102 -6.25 12.14 -4.87
C HIS A 102 -6.40 11.37 -3.56
N TYR A 103 -5.61 10.33 -3.35
CA TYR A 103 -5.60 9.56 -2.11
C TYR A 103 -4.25 9.68 -1.40
N TYR A 104 -4.27 9.56 -0.08
CA TYR A 104 -3.08 9.48 0.74
C TYR A 104 -3.33 8.60 1.98
N LEU A 105 -2.24 8.06 2.53
CA LEU A 105 -2.25 7.33 3.79
C LEU A 105 -1.73 8.22 4.91
N GLU A 106 -2.41 8.20 6.04
CA GLU A 106 -1.99 8.87 7.26
C GLU A 106 -1.80 7.84 8.37
N LEU A 107 -0.66 7.88 9.07
CA LEU A 107 -0.41 7.04 10.24
C LEU A 107 -1.41 7.37 11.34
N SER A 108 -2.08 6.35 11.86
CA SER A 108 -2.95 6.51 13.02
C SER A 108 -2.10 6.97 14.21
N LYS A 109 -2.50 8.05 14.88
CA LYS A 109 -1.74 8.70 15.97
C LYS A 109 -1.57 7.88 17.27
N ASN A 110 -1.86 6.57 17.25
CA ASN A 110 -1.82 5.75 18.46
C ASN A 110 -0.44 5.16 18.78
N ASP A 111 0.58 5.40 17.95
CA ASP A 111 1.94 4.88 18.15
C ASP A 111 2.97 5.98 18.47
N VAL A 112 2.52 7.16 18.94
CA VAL A 112 3.41 8.27 19.35
C VAL A 112 3.13 8.74 20.79
N GLU A 113 2.99 7.79 21.71
CA GLU A 113 3.13 7.93 23.17
C GLU A 113 3.49 6.50 23.64
N GLU A 114 4.62 6.18 24.26
CA GLU A 114 5.34 6.86 25.33
C GLU A 114 6.89 6.67 25.23
N ALA A 115 7.58 7.73 25.67
CA ALA A 115 8.88 7.84 26.35
C ALA A 115 10.05 6.88 26.07
#